data_AF-A0A2P2GN60-F1
#
_entry.id   AF-A0A2P2GN60-F1
#
_cell.length_a   1.000
_cell.length_b   1.000
_cell.length_c   1.000
_cell.angle_alpha   90.00
_cell.angle_beta   90.00
_cell.angle_gamma   90.00
#
_symmetry.space_group_name_H-M   'P 1'
#
loop_
_entity.id
_entity.type
_entity.pdbx_description
1 polymer ?
#
loop_
_entity_poly.entity_id
_entity_poly.type
_entity_poly.pdbx_seq_one_letter_code
_entity_poly.pdbx_strand_id
1 'polypeptide(L)'
;MSTCLLCEHHPTDGYLCPSCSNLTAQRLGRLPRLYTALAAFLAPAAQAQRHGGSSQGGPAPLPVAEHVLTMRGPGGIVGILEDWRSAMHDARRWPAPVLTTGIPHRVTAAAAALGYSMDWVARSWPEAGQFAREIRDVHAAAASVVHPQLAEERGTRLGKCPAVDPEGLVCGAILRHYPGERAVTCRWCGCAFEPHEWGDLRRWIDEESNTELEKAS
;
A
#
# COMPACT_ATOMS: atom_id res chain seq x y z
N MET A 1 16.26 -24.63 -4.08
CA MET A 1 15.02 -23.90 -4.38
C MET A 1 14.65 -23.09 -3.16
N SER A 2 14.65 -21.76 -3.29
CA SER A 2 14.16 -20.83 -2.27
C SER A 2 12.69 -20.54 -2.53
N THR A 3 11.96 -20.12 -1.49
CA THR A 3 10.61 -19.55 -1.65
C THR A 3 10.73 -18.08 -2.02
N CYS A 4 9.73 -17.55 -2.73
CA CYS A 4 9.65 -16.14 -3.10
C CYS A 4 9.62 -15.25 -1.85
N LEU A 5 10.55 -14.28 -1.74
CA LEU A 5 10.65 -13.40 -0.58
C LEU A 5 9.48 -12.42 -0.40
N LEU A 6 8.55 -12.34 -1.36
CA LEU A 6 7.37 -11.48 -1.28
C LEU A 6 6.09 -12.23 -0.93
N CYS A 7 5.80 -13.33 -1.63
CA CYS A 7 4.56 -14.08 -1.42
C CYS A 7 4.74 -15.34 -0.58
N GLU A 8 5.98 -15.76 -0.34
CA GLU A 8 6.37 -16.91 0.50
C GLU A 8 5.75 -18.26 0.09
N HIS A 9 5.02 -18.29 -1.02
CA HIS A 9 4.23 -19.43 -1.46
C HIS A 9 4.83 -20.16 -2.67
N HIS A 10 5.38 -19.40 -3.63
CA HIS A 10 5.87 -19.98 -4.88
C HIS A 10 7.35 -20.32 -4.80
N PRO A 11 7.79 -21.50 -5.27
CA PRO A 11 9.20 -21.80 -5.45
C PRO A 11 9.81 -20.90 -6.52
N THR A 12 11.06 -20.52 -6.33
CA THR A 12 11.81 -19.70 -7.29
C THR A 12 13.30 -20.06 -7.28
N ASP A 13 13.96 -19.79 -8.39
CA ASP A 13 15.42 -19.91 -8.55
C ASP A 13 16.16 -18.61 -8.17
N GLY A 14 15.42 -17.58 -7.74
CA GLY A 14 15.96 -16.29 -7.30
C GLY A 14 15.32 -15.81 -6.00
N TYR A 15 15.15 -14.49 -5.89
CA TYR A 15 14.55 -13.83 -4.73
C TYR A 15 13.06 -13.56 -4.91
N LEU A 16 12.60 -13.33 -6.14
CA LEU A 16 11.18 -13.14 -6.46
C LEU A 16 10.72 -14.16 -7.49
N CYS A 17 9.48 -14.64 -7.38
CA CYS A 17 8.86 -15.44 -8.43
C CYS A 17 8.44 -14.56 -9.62
N PRO A 18 8.24 -15.14 -10.83
CA PRO A 18 7.87 -14.39 -12.03
C PRO A 18 6.61 -13.53 -11.87
N SER A 19 5.59 -14.05 -11.17
CA SER A 19 4.34 -13.32 -10.91
C SER A 19 4.57 -12.07 -10.04
N CYS A 20 5.30 -12.23 -8.93
CA CYS A 20 5.63 -11.10 -8.05
C CYS A 20 6.51 -10.06 -8.75
N SER A 21 7.50 -10.48 -9.54
CA SER A 21 8.34 -9.57 -10.32
C SER A 21 7.52 -8.74 -11.31
N ASN A 22 6.65 -9.40 -12.10
CA ASN A 22 5.78 -8.73 -13.06
C ASN A 22 4.82 -7.74 -12.40
N LEU A 23 4.22 -8.11 -11.27
CA LEU A 23 3.34 -7.22 -10.52
C LEU A 23 4.09 -6.00 -9.97
N THR A 24 5.32 -6.16 -9.48
CA THR A 24 6.17 -5.05 -9.04
C THR A 24 6.51 -4.13 -10.21
N ALA A 25 6.89 -4.67 -11.37
CA ALA A 25 7.15 -3.89 -12.57
C ALA A 25 5.91 -3.07 -13.01
N GLN A 26 4.72 -3.66 -12.97
CA GLN A 26 3.47 -2.95 -13.28
C GLN A 26 3.19 -1.80 -12.31
N ARG A 27 3.44 -2.00 -11.01
CA ARG A 27 3.28 -0.95 -9.99
C ARG A 27 4.25 0.20 -10.24
N LEU A 28 5.52 -0.09 -10.51
CA LEU A 28 6.53 0.90 -10.89
C LEU A 28 6.07 1.70 -12.11
N GLY A 29 5.54 1.03 -13.14
CA GLY A 29 5.03 1.71 -14.34
C GLY A 29 3.81 2.62 -14.09
N ARG A 30 3.03 2.36 -13.03
CA ARG A 30 1.83 3.16 -12.67
C ARG A 30 2.14 4.31 -11.73
N LEU A 31 3.15 4.19 -10.87
CA LEU A 31 3.49 5.17 -9.84
C LEU A 31 3.66 6.61 -10.38
N PRO A 32 4.32 6.88 -11.52
CA PRO A 32 4.43 8.24 -12.04
C PRO A 32 3.07 8.89 -12.35
N ARG A 33 2.11 8.12 -12.87
CA ARG A 33 0.76 8.63 -13.15
C ARG A 33 -0.02 8.90 -11.87
N LEU A 34 0.07 8.00 -10.89
CA LEU A 34 -0.52 8.20 -9.56
C LEU A 34 0.07 9.44 -8.88
N TYR A 35 1.40 9.60 -8.91
CA TYR A 35 2.07 10.77 -8.35
C TYR A 35 1.58 12.09 -8.95
N THR A 36 1.39 12.15 -10.28
CA THR A 36 0.82 13.34 -10.94
C THR A 36 -0.63 13.55 -10.53
N ALA A 37 -1.44 12.49 -10.45
CA ALA A 37 -2.84 12.58 -10.07
C ALA A 37 -3.03 13.07 -8.61
N LEU A 38 -2.12 12.71 -7.69
CA LEU A 38 -2.13 13.20 -6.31
C LEU A 38 -2.09 14.74 -6.23
N ALA A 39 -1.58 15.45 -7.24
CA ALA A 39 -1.59 16.91 -7.26
C ALA A 39 -3.00 17.49 -7.21
N ALA A 40 -4.00 16.81 -7.78
CA ALA A 40 -5.40 17.25 -7.76
C ALA A 40 -6.00 17.24 -6.35
N PHE A 41 -5.43 16.44 -5.44
CA PHE A 41 -5.89 16.29 -4.06
C PHE A 41 -5.17 17.23 -3.07
N LEU A 42 -4.25 18.08 -3.56
CA LEU A 42 -3.60 19.10 -2.75
C LEU A 42 -4.39 20.41 -2.63
N ALA A 43 -5.39 20.63 -3.49
CA ALA A 43 -6.22 21.82 -3.38
C ALA A 43 -7.10 21.71 -2.12
N PRO A 44 -7.07 22.68 -1.20
CA PRO A 44 -8.08 22.75 -0.15
C PRO A 44 -9.45 22.84 -0.84
N ALA A 45 -10.44 22.09 -0.34
CA ALA A 45 -11.72 21.85 -1.00
C ALA A 45 -12.38 23.13 -1.56
N ALA A 46 -12.06 23.51 -2.79
CA ALA A 46 -12.66 24.63 -3.52
C ALA A 46 -13.96 24.19 -4.23
N GLN A 47 -14.64 23.16 -3.71
CA GLN A 47 -15.92 22.67 -4.23
C GLN A 47 -17.14 23.32 -3.57
N ALA A 48 -16.97 24.37 -2.77
CA ALA A 48 -18.05 25.22 -2.30
C ALA A 48 -18.36 26.42 -3.24
N GLN A 49 -17.70 26.54 -4.40
CA GLN A 49 -17.93 27.61 -5.39
C GLN A 49 -18.49 27.07 -6.71
N ARG A 50 -19.58 26.33 -6.64
CA ARG A 50 -20.53 26.24 -7.76
C ARG A 50 -21.94 26.33 -7.19
N HIS A 51 -22.37 27.53 -6.86
CA HIS A 51 -23.71 28.12 -7.07
C HIS A 51 -23.62 29.56 -6.53
N GLY A 52 -23.94 30.53 -7.37
CA GLY A 52 -23.71 31.96 -7.10
C GLY A 52 -24.30 32.42 -5.77
N GLY A 53 -23.45 32.96 -4.90
CA GLY A 53 -23.84 33.57 -3.65
C GLY A 53 -22.63 34.20 -2.97
N SER A 54 -22.60 35.53 -2.89
CA SER A 54 -21.68 36.25 -2.02
C SER A 54 -21.97 35.84 -0.58
N SER A 55 -21.04 35.16 0.09
CA SER A 55 -21.07 34.99 1.54
C SER A 55 -19.77 35.49 2.16
N GLN A 56 -19.87 36.60 2.88
CA GLN A 56 -18.92 36.98 3.92
C GLN A 56 -18.79 35.83 4.93
N GLY A 57 -17.54 35.46 5.27
CA GLY A 57 -17.25 34.75 6.52
C GLY A 57 -17.57 33.25 6.59
N GLY A 58 -17.25 32.47 5.57
CA GLY A 58 -17.21 31.00 5.69
C GLY A 58 -16.04 30.53 6.58
N PRO A 59 -16.16 29.39 7.29
CA PRO A 59 -15.07 28.83 8.07
C PRO A 59 -13.82 28.64 7.18
N ALA A 60 -12.63 28.83 7.78
CA ALA A 60 -11.36 28.78 7.06
C ALA A 60 -11.30 27.52 6.15
N PRO A 61 -10.80 27.66 4.90
CA PRO A 61 -10.73 26.55 3.98
C PRO A 61 -10.07 25.35 4.65
N LEU A 62 -10.70 24.17 4.51
CA LEU A 62 -10.23 22.93 5.11
C LEU A 62 -8.72 22.77 4.86
N PRO A 63 -7.94 22.35 5.87
CA PRO A 63 -6.50 22.18 5.71
C PRO A 63 -6.21 21.22 4.56
N VAL A 64 -5.11 21.47 3.86
CA VAL A 64 -4.62 20.58 2.79
C VAL A 64 -4.53 19.16 3.33
N ALA A 65 -4.87 18.16 2.50
CA ALA A 65 -4.76 16.76 2.88
C ALA A 65 -3.30 16.40 3.25
N GLU A 66 -2.99 16.41 4.55
CA GLU A 66 -1.64 16.23 5.09
C GLU A 66 -1.00 14.93 4.61
N HIS A 67 -1.78 13.85 4.57
CA HIS A 67 -1.32 12.57 4.03
C HIS A 67 -0.83 12.66 2.57
N VAL A 68 -1.50 13.45 1.73
CA VAL A 68 -1.11 13.66 0.32
C VAL A 68 0.14 14.52 0.23
N LEU A 69 0.28 15.53 1.10
CA LEU A 69 1.49 16.32 1.22
C LEU A 69 2.68 15.44 1.63
N THR A 70 2.54 14.60 2.65
CA THR A 70 3.60 13.67 3.09
C THR A 70 3.98 12.70 1.97
N MET A 71 3.01 12.14 1.25
CA MET A 71 3.29 11.25 0.12
C MET A 71 4.03 11.93 -1.04
N ARG A 72 3.78 13.22 -1.28
CA ARG A 72 4.45 13.99 -2.34
C ARG A 72 5.73 14.68 -1.89
N GLY A 73 5.91 14.85 -0.58
CA GLY A 73 7.04 15.52 0.04
C GLY A 73 8.32 14.68 0.06
N PRO A 74 9.42 15.24 0.59
CA PRO A 74 10.64 14.50 0.89
C PRO A 74 10.35 13.28 1.77
N GLY A 75 10.92 12.12 1.44
CA GLY A 75 10.63 10.85 2.13
C GLY A 75 9.33 10.16 1.69
N GLY A 76 8.52 10.79 0.83
CA GLY A 76 7.37 10.17 0.18
C GLY A 76 7.76 9.32 -1.03
N ILE A 77 6.90 9.28 -2.06
CA ILE A 77 7.07 8.44 -3.26
C ILE A 77 8.44 8.67 -3.93
N VAL A 78 8.87 9.93 -4.04
CA VAL A 78 10.15 10.26 -4.68
C VAL A 78 11.34 9.75 -3.88
N GLY A 79 11.32 9.92 -2.55
CA GLY A 79 12.41 9.49 -1.66
C GLY A 79 12.58 7.98 -1.73
N ILE A 80 11.49 7.24 -1.52
CA ILE A 80 11.48 5.78 -1.56
C ILE A 80 12.04 5.24 -2.88
N LEU A 81 11.60 5.79 -4.03
CA LEU A 81 12.09 5.33 -5.34
C LEU A 81 13.57 5.64 -5.56
N GLU A 82 14.06 6.77 -5.06
CA GLU A 82 15.47 7.17 -5.21
C GLU A 82 16.39 6.42 -4.26
N ASP A 83 15.93 6.14 -3.05
CA ASP A 83 16.64 5.32 -2.07
C ASP A 83 16.82 3.90 -2.62
N TRP A 84 15.74 3.31 -3.14
CA TRP A 84 15.82 1.99 -3.80
C TRP A 84 16.68 2.00 -5.06
N ARG A 85 16.62 3.07 -5.86
CA ARG A 85 17.50 3.20 -7.02
C ARG A 85 18.96 3.30 -6.60
N SER A 86 19.27 4.05 -5.55
CA SER A 86 20.64 4.20 -5.03
C SER A 86 21.14 2.86 -4.49
N ALA A 87 20.35 2.17 -3.66
CA ALA A 87 20.68 0.84 -3.14
C ALA A 87 20.92 -0.18 -4.28
N MET A 88 20.12 -0.14 -5.34
CA MET A 88 20.32 -0.98 -6.53
C MET A 88 21.63 -0.63 -7.26
N HIS A 89 21.95 0.66 -7.41
CA HIS A 89 23.21 1.09 -8.03
C HIS A 89 24.41 0.61 -7.21
N ASP A 90 24.36 0.75 -5.88
CA ASP A 90 25.41 0.30 -4.97
C ASP A 90 25.62 -1.21 -5.06
N ALA A 91 24.53 -1.99 -5.03
CA ALA A 91 24.58 -3.45 -5.19
C ALA A 91 25.18 -3.88 -6.54
N ARG A 92 25.00 -3.09 -7.59
CA ARG A 92 25.59 -3.32 -8.92
C ARG A 92 26.98 -2.68 -9.10
N ARG A 93 27.49 -1.98 -8.09
CA ARG A 93 28.71 -1.15 -8.15
C ARG A 93 28.68 -0.15 -9.31
N TRP A 94 27.51 0.39 -9.58
CA TRP A 94 27.33 1.46 -10.55
C TRP A 94 27.59 2.82 -9.88
N PRO A 95 28.00 3.84 -10.66
CA PRO A 95 28.06 5.20 -10.15
C PRO A 95 26.70 5.63 -9.58
N ALA A 96 26.71 6.50 -8.57
CA ALA A 96 25.51 7.05 -7.97
C ALA A 96 24.57 7.65 -9.04
N PRO A 97 23.25 7.45 -8.93
CA PRO A 97 22.31 7.93 -9.92
C PRO A 97 22.29 9.46 -9.96
N VAL A 98 22.36 10.02 -11.17
CA VAL A 98 22.19 11.47 -11.36
C VAL A 98 20.72 11.84 -11.13
N LEU A 99 20.49 12.80 -10.23
CA LEU A 99 19.16 13.34 -9.97
C LEU A 99 18.76 14.29 -11.10
N THR A 100 17.59 14.05 -11.68
CA THR A 100 17.01 14.93 -12.69
C THR A 100 16.36 16.15 -12.04
N THR A 101 16.20 17.24 -12.79
CA THR A 101 15.47 18.43 -12.31
C THR A 101 13.96 18.16 -12.29
N GLY A 102 13.28 18.63 -11.23
CA GLY A 102 11.84 18.49 -11.05
C GLY A 102 11.40 17.14 -10.45
N ILE A 103 10.60 17.19 -9.39
CA ILE A 103 10.16 16.00 -8.64
C ILE A 103 9.37 15.00 -9.51
N PRO A 104 8.39 15.40 -10.35
CA PRO A 104 7.68 14.43 -11.20
C PRO A 104 8.60 13.67 -12.17
N HIS A 105 9.63 14.35 -12.68
CA HIS A 105 10.59 13.73 -13.58
C HIS A 105 11.51 12.76 -12.84
N ARG A 106 11.93 13.11 -11.62
CA ARG A 106 12.69 12.21 -10.71
C ARG A 106 11.93 10.92 -10.42
N VAL A 107 10.65 11.01 -10.08
CA VAL A 107 9.76 9.83 -9.88
C VAL A 107 9.70 8.98 -11.15
N THR A 108 9.51 9.61 -12.31
CA THR A 108 9.44 8.89 -13.60
C THR A 108 10.75 8.19 -13.93
N ALA A 109 11.88 8.89 -13.78
CA ALA A 109 13.21 8.36 -14.08
C ALA A 109 13.59 7.22 -13.13
N ALA A 110 13.33 7.37 -11.83
CA ALA A 110 13.61 6.34 -10.84
C ALA A 110 12.74 5.09 -11.05
N ALA A 111 11.43 5.26 -11.23
CA ALA A 111 10.52 4.15 -11.49
C ALA A 111 10.86 3.40 -12.79
N ALA A 112 11.23 4.11 -13.85
CA ALA A 112 11.67 3.49 -15.10
C ALA A 112 12.97 2.71 -14.94
N ALA A 113 13.99 3.28 -14.29
CA ALA A 113 15.28 2.62 -14.07
C ALA A 113 15.14 1.33 -13.24
N LEU A 114 14.33 1.38 -12.17
CA LEU A 114 13.99 0.21 -11.36
C LEU A 114 13.21 -0.83 -12.17
N GLY A 115 12.23 -0.37 -12.96
CA GLY A 115 11.42 -1.21 -13.84
C GLY A 115 12.26 -1.98 -14.86
N TYR A 116 13.21 -1.32 -15.52
CA TYR A 116 14.14 -1.95 -16.47
C TYR A 116 15.09 -2.95 -15.82
N SER A 117 15.35 -2.80 -14.52
CA SER A 117 16.25 -3.68 -13.77
C SER A 117 15.53 -4.83 -13.07
N MET A 118 14.20 -4.95 -13.21
CA MET A 118 13.38 -5.92 -12.46
C MET A 118 13.81 -7.37 -12.62
N ASP A 119 14.30 -7.73 -13.80
CA ASP A 119 14.80 -9.06 -14.09
C ASP A 119 16.08 -9.38 -13.27
N TRP A 120 17.00 -8.42 -13.18
CA TRP A 120 18.18 -8.54 -12.32
C TRP A 120 17.80 -8.52 -10.84
N VAL A 121 16.89 -7.63 -10.45
CA VAL A 121 16.37 -7.54 -9.07
C VAL A 121 15.79 -8.88 -8.62
N ALA A 122 14.92 -9.49 -9.43
CA ALA A 122 14.25 -10.73 -9.08
C ALA A 122 15.21 -11.92 -8.91
N ARG A 123 16.35 -11.92 -9.63
CA ARG A 123 17.28 -13.05 -9.68
C ARG A 123 18.49 -12.89 -8.77
N SER A 124 18.98 -11.68 -8.58
CA SER A 124 20.32 -11.44 -8.06
C SER A 124 20.38 -10.51 -6.86
N TRP A 125 19.28 -9.88 -6.46
CA TRP A 125 19.29 -8.87 -5.40
C TRP A 125 18.64 -9.36 -4.09
N PRO A 126 19.40 -9.56 -3.00
CA PRO A 126 18.86 -10.06 -1.72
C PRO A 126 17.71 -9.23 -1.14
N GLU A 127 17.76 -7.92 -1.34
CA GLU A 127 16.76 -6.97 -0.84
C GLU A 127 15.46 -6.94 -1.65
N ALA A 128 15.35 -7.74 -2.73
CA ALA A 128 14.22 -7.72 -3.65
C ALA A 128 12.85 -7.93 -2.98
N GLY A 129 12.79 -8.71 -1.90
CA GLY A 129 11.56 -8.93 -1.12
C GLY A 129 11.08 -7.65 -0.42
N GLN A 130 12.00 -6.95 0.27
CA GLN A 130 11.70 -5.69 0.96
C GLN A 130 11.35 -4.60 -0.04
N PHE A 131 12.14 -4.48 -1.11
CA PHE A 131 11.86 -3.59 -2.23
C PHE A 131 10.45 -3.79 -2.78
N ALA A 132 10.08 -5.02 -3.13
CA ALA A 132 8.79 -5.30 -3.72
C ALA A 132 7.61 -5.05 -2.75
N ARG A 133 7.79 -5.27 -1.44
CA ARG A 133 6.81 -4.91 -0.41
C ARG A 133 6.61 -3.41 -0.36
N GLU A 134 7.68 -2.64 -0.25
CA GLU A 134 7.58 -1.19 -0.12
C GLU A 134 6.98 -0.54 -1.37
N ILE A 135 7.35 -0.99 -2.57
CA ILE A 135 6.71 -0.56 -3.83
C ILE A 135 5.22 -0.89 -3.85
N ARG A 136 4.81 -2.07 -3.34
CA ARG A 136 3.39 -2.43 -3.21
C ARG A 136 2.67 -1.49 -2.27
N ASP A 137 3.27 -1.17 -1.14
CA ASP A 137 2.63 -0.41 -0.08
C ASP A 137 2.49 1.07 -0.50
N VAL A 138 3.54 1.66 -1.09
CA VAL A 138 3.50 3.01 -1.69
C VAL A 138 2.48 3.10 -2.82
N HIS A 139 2.46 2.12 -3.73
CA HIS A 139 1.46 2.08 -4.79
C HIS A 139 0.04 1.97 -4.23
N ALA A 140 -0.17 1.12 -3.22
CA ALA A 140 -1.49 0.95 -2.60
C ALA A 140 -2.00 2.25 -1.95
N ALA A 141 -1.13 2.96 -1.22
CA ALA A 141 -1.44 4.24 -0.59
C ALA A 141 -1.76 5.34 -1.61
N ALA A 142 -0.94 5.47 -2.66
CA ALA A 142 -1.20 6.45 -3.72
C ALA A 142 -2.51 6.12 -4.47
N ALA A 143 -2.76 4.85 -4.77
CA ALA A 143 -3.95 4.41 -5.48
C ALA A 143 -5.24 4.59 -4.65
N SER A 144 -5.20 4.43 -3.32
CA SER A 144 -6.39 4.66 -2.48
C SER A 144 -6.84 6.12 -2.45
N VAL A 145 -5.92 7.06 -2.62
CA VAL A 145 -6.29 8.49 -2.73
C VAL A 145 -6.85 8.80 -4.11
N VAL A 146 -6.19 8.34 -5.18
CA VAL A 146 -6.60 8.68 -6.55
C VAL A 146 -7.90 7.96 -6.96
N HIS A 147 -8.12 6.75 -6.46
CA HIS A 147 -9.27 5.92 -6.78
C HIS A 147 -9.96 5.43 -5.49
N PRO A 148 -10.72 6.31 -4.80
CA PRO A 148 -11.41 5.94 -3.56
C PRO A 148 -12.46 4.85 -3.77
N GLN A 149 -13.09 4.77 -4.95
CA GLN A 149 -13.99 3.66 -5.30
C GLN A 149 -13.29 2.28 -5.25
N LEU A 150 -12.02 2.20 -5.65
CA LEU A 150 -11.23 0.96 -5.48
C LEU A 150 -10.92 0.66 -4.00
N ALA A 151 -10.94 1.67 -3.12
CA ALA A 151 -10.77 1.47 -1.68
C ALA A 151 -12.07 0.97 -1.04
N GLU A 152 -13.21 1.56 -1.42
CA GLU A 152 -14.55 1.08 -1.06
C GLU A 152 -14.76 -0.38 -1.52
N GLU A 153 -14.38 -0.72 -2.75
CA GLU A 153 -14.44 -2.09 -3.28
C GLU A 153 -13.49 -3.08 -2.60
N ARG A 154 -12.42 -2.61 -1.93
CA ARG A 154 -11.43 -3.46 -1.26
C ARG A 154 -11.85 -3.92 0.13
N GLY A 155 -12.83 -3.25 0.73
CA GLY A 155 -13.29 -3.48 2.10
C GLY A 155 -12.24 -3.09 3.16
N THR A 156 -12.73 -2.66 4.32
CA THR A 156 -11.91 -2.30 5.49
C THR A 156 -11.41 -3.57 6.15
N ARG A 157 -10.08 -3.71 6.30
CA ARG A 157 -9.49 -4.81 7.06
C ARG A 157 -9.81 -4.63 8.55
N LEU A 158 -10.42 -5.64 9.16
CA LEU A 158 -10.79 -5.60 10.57
C LEU A 158 -9.76 -6.27 11.46
N GLY A 159 -9.29 -7.47 11.11
CA GLY A 159 -8.40 -8.26 11.95
C GLY A 159 -8.36 -9.72 11.50
N LYS A 160 -7.93 -10.65 12.35
CA LYS A 160 -8.03 -12.09 12.09
C LYS A 160 -9.40 -12.63 12.50
N CYS A 161 -9.79 -13.76 11.94
CA CYS A 161 -11.06 -14.41 12.23
C CYS A 161 -10.96 -15.26 13.51
N PRO A 162 -11.80 -15.01 14.53
CA PRO A 162 -11.79 -15.77 15.79
C PRO A 162 -12.53 -17.10 15.71
N ALA A 163 -13.15 -17.43 14.57
CA ALA A 163 -13.94 -18.64 14.43
C ALA A 163 -13.08 -19.87 14.71
N VAL A 164 -13.58 -20.77 15.56
CA VAL A 164 -12.93 -22.03 15.92
C VAL A 164 -13.58 -23.14 15.11
N ASP A 165 -12.78 -23.98 14.48
CA ASP A 165 -13.29 -25.16 13.77
C ASP A 165 -13.70 -26.28 14.75
N PRO A 166 -14.35 -27.36 14.29
CA PRO A 166 -14.74 -28.48 15.15
C PRO A 166 -13.56 -29.21 15.82
N GLU A 167 -12.34 -29.00 15.32
CA GLU A 167 -11.10 -29.60 15.83
C GLU A 167 -10.41 -28.70 16.88
N GLY A 168 -10.96 -27.51 17.14
CA GLY A 168 -10.46 -26.57 18.15
C GLY A 168 -9.42 -25.57 17.62
N LEU A 169 -9.18 -25.51 16.31
CA LEU A 169 -8.22 -24.59 15.69
C LEU A 169 -8.91 -23.27 15.30
N VAL A 170 -8.25 -22.15 15.60
CA VAL A 170 -8.71 -20.81 15.22
C VAL A 170 -8.43 -20.57 13.74
N CYS A 171 -9.44 -20.10 13.00
CA CYS A 171 -9.37 -19.81 11.57
C CYS A 171 -8.25 -18.83 11.21
N GLY A 172 -8.11 -17.72 11.95
CA GLY A 172 -7.02 -16.76 11.77
C GLY A 172 -7.03 -15.97 10.45
N ALA A 173 -7.97 -16.25 9.55
CA ALA A 173 -8.05 -15.58 8.24
C ALA A 173 -8.36 -14.08 8.39
N ILE A 174 -7.80 -13.25 7.51
CA ILE A 174 -8.02 -11.80 7.56
C ILE A 174 -9.47 -11.47 7.22
N LEU A 175 -10.18 -10.90 8.18
CA LEU A 175 -11.52 -10.36 8.01
C LEU A 175 -11.48 -8.99 7.33
N ARG A 176 -12.41 -8.81 6.39
CA ARG A 176 -12.67 -7.56 5.69
C ARG A 176 -14.16 -7.26 5.77
N HIS A 177 -14.50 -6.00 5.98
CA HIS A 177 -15.86 -5.50 5.90
C HIS A 177 -16.01 -4.69 4.62
N TYR A 178 -16.96 -5.06 3.75
CA TYR A 178 -17.24 -4.32 2.54
C TYR A 178 -18.40 -3.32 2.73
N PRO A 179 -18.35 -2.14 2.10
CA PRO A 179 -19.46 -1.20 2.13
C PRO A 179 -20.76 -1.85 1.63
N GLY A 180 -21.84 -1.70 2.40
CA GLY A 180 -23.15 -2.30 2.10
C GLY A 180 -23.36 -3.69 2.71
N GLU A 181 -22.33 -4.36 3.23
CA GLU A 181 -22.49 -5.59 3.99
C GLU A 181 -23.03 -5.31 5.38
N ARG A 182 -24.11 -6.00 5.75
CA ARG A 182 -24.70 -5.93 7.10
C ARG A 182 -23.98 -6.80 8.12
N ALA A 183 -23.23 -7.79 7.67
CA ALA A 183 -22.46 -8.70 8.51
C ALA A 183 -21.05 -8.86 7.94
N VAL A 184 -20.07 -9.07 8.81
CA VAL A 184 -18.69 -9.36 8.41
C VAL A 184 -18.59 -10.85 8.15
N THR A 185 -18.31 -11.25 6.92
CA THR A 185 -18.19 -12.69 6.58
C THR A 185 -16.74 -13.09 6.40
N CYS A 186 -16.32 -14.13 7.10
CA CYS A 186 -15.04 -14.77 6.85
C CYS A 186 -15.14 -15.57 5.55
N ARG A 187 -14.41 -15.15 4.51
CA ARG A 187 -14.38 -15.88 3.23
C ARG A 187 -13.66 -17.23 3.28
N TRP A 188 -12.98 -17.54 4.40
CA TRP A 188 -12.27 -18.80 4.59
C TRP A 188 -13.16 -19.85 5.24
N CYS A 189 -13.65 -19.59 6.45
CA CYS A 189 -14.49 -20.55 7.20
C CYS A 189 -16.00 -20.34 7.01
N GLY A 190 -16.42 -19.26 6.36
CA GLY A 190 -17.84 -18.94 6.15
C GLY A 190 -18.55 -18.36 7.37
N CYS A 191 -17.88 -18.22 8.51
CA CYS A 191 -18.46 -17.63 9.71
C CYS A 191 -18.86 -16.17 9.44
N ALA A 192 -20.09 -15.81 9.78
CA ALA A 192 -20.63 -14.47 9.65
C ALA A 192 -20.79 -13.85 11.03
N PHE A 193 -20.32 -12.62 11.18
CA PHE A 193 -20.45 -11.83 12.40
C PHE A 193 -21.48 -10.71 12.15
N GLU A 194 -22.64 -10.85 12.76
CA GLU A 194 -23.74 -9.88 12.68
C GLU A 194 -23.44 -8.63 13.54
N PRO A 195 -24.13 -7.49 13.32
CA PRO A 195 -23.82 -6.21 13.99
C PRO A 195 -23.77 -6.27 15.52
N HIS A 196 -24.54 -7.16 16.13
CA HIS A 196 -24.57 -7.32 17.58
C HIS A 196 -23.32 -8.02 18.14
N GLU A 197 -22.58 -8.75 17.31
CA GLU A 197 -21.36 -9.48 17.68
C GLU A 197 -20.09 -8.66 17.45
N TRP A 198 -20.21 -7.47 16.82
CA TRP A 198 -19.05 -6.65 16.45
C TRP A 198 -18.27 -6.12 17.64
N GLY A 199 -18.92 -5.88 18.78
CA GLY A 199 -18.24 -5.48 20.01
C GLY A 199 -17.31 -6.56 20.55
N ASP A 200 -17.74 -7.83 20.46
CA ASP A 200 -16.98 -8.99 20.90
C ASP A 200 -15.83 -9.29 19.92
N LEU A 201 -16.14 -9.21 18.62
CA LEU A 201 -15.14 -9.31 17.56
C LEU A 201 -14.03 -8.27 17.70
N ARG A 202 -14.39 -7.02 18.02
CA ARG A 202 -13.43 -5.93 18.21
C ARG A 202 -12.48 -6.19 19.37
N ARG A 203 -13.03 -6.61 20.53
CA ARG A 203 -12.22 -6.94 21.72
C ARG A 203 -11.19 -8.01 21.43
N TRP A 204 -11.59 -9.09 20.76
CA TRP A 204 -10.68 -10.17 20.41
C TRP A 204 -9.55 -9.72 19.47
N ILE A 205 -9.87 -8.93 18.45
CA ILE A 205 -8.87 -8.40 17.50
C ILE A 205 -7.85 -7.49 18.20
N ASP A 206 -8.33 -6.64 19.12
CA ASP A 206 -7.47 -5.73 19.87
C ASP A 206 -6.56 -6.53 20.85
N GLU A 207 -7.06 -7.59 21.49
CA GLU A 207 -6.28 -8.50 22.35
C GLU A 207 -5.18 -9.26 21.59
N GLU A 208 -5.48 -9.79 20.40
CA GLU A 208 -4.49 -10.46 19.55
C GLU A 208 -3.37 -9.51 19.13
N SER A 209 -3.75 -8.29 18.72
CA SER A 209 -2.80 -7.26 18.29
C SER A 209 -1.83 -6.88 19.42
N ASN A 210 -2.35 -6.79 20.65
CA ASN A 210 -1.52 -6.54 21.84
C ASN A 210 -0.57 -7.71 22.15
N THR A 211 -1.06 -8.94 22.03
CA THR A 211 -0.27 -10.15 22.27
C THR A 211 0.87 -10.30 21.25
N GLU A 212 0.67 -9.90 19.99
CA GLU A 212 1.71 -9.88 18.97
C GLU A 212 2.80 -8.82 19.26
N LEU A 213 2.40 -7.66 19.78
CA LEU A 213 3.33 -6.59 20.20
C LEU A 213 4.20 -7.01 21.40
N GLU A 214 3.62 -7.70 22.38
CA GLU A 214 4.34 -8.21 23.56
C GLU A 214 5.34 -9.32 23.20
N LYS A 215 5.05 -10.15 22.20
CA LYS A 215 5.97 -11.20 21.71
C LYS A 215 7.09 -10.66 20.82
N ALA A 216 6.91 -9.47 20.26
CA ALA A 216 7.90 -8.81 19.39
C ALA A 216 8.86 -7.87 20.14
N SER A 217 8.61 -7.64 21.44
CA SER A 217 9.46 -6.85 22.36
C SER A 217 10.39 -7.74 23.17
#